data_AF-A0A7Y0BSE1-F1
#
_entry.id   AF-A0A7Y0BSE1-F1
#
_cell.length_a   1.000
_cell.length_b   1.000
_cell.length_c   1.000
_cell.angle_alpha   90.00
_cell.angle_beta   90.00
_cell.angle_gamma   90.00
#
_symmetry.space_group_name_H-M   'P 1'
#
loop_
_entity.id
_entity.type
_entity.pdbx_description
1 polymer ?
#
loop_
_entity_poly.entity_id
_entity_poly.type
_entity_poly.pdbx_seq_one_letter_code
_entity_poly.pdbx_strand_id
1 'polypeptide(L)'
;MQEHDAQWGGRMANSGSVSAKCVVALMVANLLQGCASSGGFRASGGEPTPGLNTSLPPTVSEKFDAASAKIILDVTKSSGASSGVSLPSRASYATLTISYDATAKSYTVKDEATSRTFAPGDIAASNSRFDIYQVNDGNSVEELRLFKSGSQNSQIALTYVTYGIWSTYQPGQSTTHYLTRFAVAGIQTGAAGLPKTGQATYSGSVDGVAAFDGQSYRLAGSNGTLTADFEKGVIRTSLNLRGTTDVASDAIGAVDLGTLKGTGAIGVDTSRYTGTITGLQMDGSFGGAFYGPNAAETGFAFSLTDNGANTAAGVFVGH
;
A
#
# COMPACT_ATOMS: atom_id res chain seq x y z
N MET A 1 -41.97 -53.12 -14.22
CA MET A 1 -41.52 -54.32 -14.94
C MET A 1 -40.52 -53.84 -15.97
N GLN A 2 -39.24 -54.18 -15.94
CA GLN A 2 -38.64 -55.41 -15.45
C GLN A 2 -37.18 -55.12 -15.06
N GLU A 3 -36.77 -55.69 -13.93
CA GLU A 3 -35.43 -55.71 -13.35
C GLU A 3 -34.48 -56.61 -14.14
N HIS A 4 -33.18 -56.35 -14.01
CA HIS A 4 -32.08 -57.33 -13.98
C HIS A 4 -30.81 -56.54 -13.54
N ASP A 5 -30.33 -56.61 -12.29
CA ASP A 5 -29.55 -57.69 -11.64
C ASP A 5 -28.49 -58.31 -12.56
N ALA A 6 -27.21 -58.49 -12.20
CA ALA A 6 -26.50 -58.54 -10.92
C ALA A 6 -24.99 -58.70 -11.26
N GLN A 7 -24.07 -57.99 -10.60
CA GLN A 7 -23.16 -58.48 -9.53
C GLN A 7 -21.70 -58.85 -9.92
N TRP A 8 -20.79 -58.20 -9.17
CA TRP A 8 -19.66 -58.75 -8.38
C TRP A 8 -18.31 -59.19 -8.97
N GLY A 9 -17.26 -58.78 -8.22
CA GLY A 9 -15.91 -59.37 -8.14
C GLY A 9 -14.83 -58.42 -8.71
N GLY A 10 -14.00 -57.70 -7.96
CA GLY A 10 -13.40 -57.95 -6.65
C GLY A 10 -11.91 -58.22 -6.84
N ARG A 11 -11.02 -57.31 -6.40
CA ARG A 11 -9.75 -57.64 -5.73
C ARG A 11 -8.96 -56.41 -5.31
N MET A 12 -8.27 -56.62 -4.18
CA MET A 12 -7.63 -55.69 -3.28
C MET A 12 -6.19 -55.33 -3.69
N ALA A 13 -5.76 -54.20 -3.11
CA ALA A 13 -4.42 -53.87 -2.61
C ALA A 13 -3.24 -53.78 -3.60
N ASN A 14 -2.62 -52.60 -3.66
CA ASN A 14 -1.29 -52.49 -3.04
C ASN A 14 -0.95 -51.05 -2.64
N SER A 15 -0.44 -50.92 -1.42
CA SER A 15 0.11 -49.73 -0.78
C SER A 15 1.51 -49.39 -1.34
N GLY A 16 1.78 -48.12 -1.56
CA GLY A 16 3.11 -47.62 -1.92
C GLY A 16 3.31 -46.17 -1.50
N SER A 17 3.54 -45.95 -0.22
CA SER A 17 4.00 -44.66 0.33
C SER A 17 5.45 -44.41 -0.05
N VAL A 18 5.74 -43.38 -0.83
CA VAL A 18 7.12 -42.92 -1.07
C VAL A 18 7.38 -41.67 -0.23
N SER A 19 8.19 -41.88 0.81
CA SER A 19 8.75 -40.86 1.69
C SER A 19 9.85 -40.09 0.96
N ALA A 20 9.65 -38.79 0.75
CA ALA A 20 10.68 -37.88 0.24
C ALA A 20 11.55 -37.41 1.41
N LYS A 21 12.81 -37.90 1.42
CA LYS A 21 13.83 -37.56 2.41
C LYS A 21 14.33 -36.13 2.20
N CYS A 22 14.30 -35.37 3.29
CA CYS A 22 14.93 -34.08 3.46
C CYS A 22 16.47 -34.27 3.49
N VAL A 23 17.19 -33.66 2.54
CA VAL A 23 18.66 -33.62 2.54
C VAL A 23 19.10 -32.31 3.18
N VAL A 24 19.62 -32.42 4.40
CA VAL A 24 20.33 -31.35 5.11
C VAL A 24 21.80 -31.42 4.70
N ALA A 25 22.28 -30.40 3.99
CA ALA A 25 23.69 -30.26 3.67
C ALA A 25 24.39 -29.51 4.82
N LEU A 26 25.16 -30.28 5.59
CA LEU A 26 26.08 -29.83 6.63
C LEU A 26 27.41 -29.44 5.96
N MET A 27 27.78 -28.15 5.95
CA MET A 27 29.15 -27.76 5.56
C MET A 27 30.04 -27.62 6.80
N VAL A 28 31.13 -28.37 6.72
CA VAL A 28 32.16 -28.61 7.74
C VAL A 28 33.09 -27.40 7.85
N ALA A 29 33.36 -26.98 9.09
CA ALA A 29 34.40 -26.04 9.45
C ALA A 29 35.78 -26.72 9.39
N ASN A 30 36.76 -26.09 8.76
CA ASN A 30 38.17 -26.41 8.91
C ASN A 30 38.88 -25.30 9.71
N LEU A 31 39.57 -25.73 10.77
CA LEU A 31 40.49 -24.97 11.61
C LEU A 31 41.94 -25.19 11.15
N LEU A 32 42.84 -24.36 11.73
CA LEU A 32 44.33 -24.35 11.72
C LEU A 32 44.97 -23.47 10.60
N GLN A 33 45.97 -22.60 10.84
CA GLN A 33 46.70 -22.17 12.04
C GLN A 33 47.55 -20.92 11.71
N GLY A 34 47.68 -20.00 12.68
CA GLY A 34 48.90 -19.23 13.06
C GLY A 34 49.65 -18.35 12.04
N CYS A 35 49.80 -17.06 12.35
CA CYS A 35 51.09 -16.45 12.72
C CYS A 35 50.86 -14.98 13.11
N ALA A 36 51.41 -14.56 14.24
CA ALA A 36 51.44 -13.16 14.66
C ALA A 36 52.57 -12.41 13.93
N SER A 37 52.27 -11.25 13.36
CA SER A 37 53.23 -10.16 13.25
C SER A 37 52.55 -8.81 13.09
N SER A 38 53.16 -7.84 13.77
CA SER A 38 52.89 -6.43 13.89
C SER A 38 52.93 -5.65 12.56
N GLY A 39 52.05 -4.65 12.39
CA GLY A 39 52.36 -3.48 11.57
C GLY A 39 51.20 -2.95 10.71
N GLY A 40 50.61 -1.83 11.15
CA GLY A 40 50.00 -0.83 10.27
C GLY A 40 48.70 -1.22 9.56
N PHE A 41 47.57 -1.04 10.24
CA PHE A 41 46.30 -0.88 9.54
C PHE A 41 46.33 0.44 8.77
N ARG A 42 46.56 0.34 7.46
CA ARG A 42 46.13 1.35 6.50
C ARG A 42 44.62 1.52 6.68
N ALA A 43 44.17 2.76 6.78
CA ALA A 43 42.76 3.10 6.64
C ALA A 43 42.29 2.60 5.27
N SER A 44 41.65 1.43 5.25
CA SER A 44 40.84 0.99 4.13
C SER A 44 39.75 2.04 3.99
N GLY A 45 39.73 2.71 2.84
CA GLY A 45 38.75 3.73 2.52
C GLY A 45 37.36 3.23 2.89
N GLY A 46 36.72 3.92 3.83
CA GLY A 46 35.32 3.71 4.10
C GLY A 46 34.59 3.87 2.79
N GLU A 47 33.94 2.80 2.36
CA GLU A 47 32.88 2.90 1.37
C GLU A 47 31.98 4.05 1.84
N PRO A 48 31.71 5.08 1.00
CA PRO A 48 30.84 6.16 1.43
C PRO A 48 29.54 5.51 1.86
N THR A 49 29.20 5.65 3.15
CA THR A 49 27.88 5.26 3.62
C THR A 49 26.90 5.95 2.68
N PRO A 50 26.03 5.22 1.95
CA PRO A 50 25.04 5.86 1.11
C PRO A 50 24.32 6.89 1.99
N GLY A 51 24.31 8.16 1.56
CA GLY A 51 23.60 9.20 2.30
C GLY A 51 22.16 8.75 2.49
N LEU A 52 21.55 8.98 3.66
CA LEU A 52 20.13 8.70 3.86
C LEU A 52 19.30 9.83 3.24
N ASN A 53 18.14 9.51 2.64
CA ASN A 53 17.22 10.56 2.23
C ASN A 53 16.70 11.28 3.48
N THR A 54 16.72 12.61 3.44
CA THR A 54 16.20 13.49 4.51
C THR A 54 14.96 14.28 4.06
N SER A 55 14.58 14.17 2.79
CA SER A 55 13.33 14.67 2.22
C SER A 55 12.92 13.85 0.99
N LEU A 56 11.69 14.03 0.54
CA LEU A 56 11.17 13.52 -0.73
C LEU A 56 11.11 14.64 -1.79
N PRO A 57 11.29 14.35 -3.09
CA PRO A 57 11.53 13.02 -3.66
C PRO A 57 12.93 12.49 -3.30
N PRO A 58 13.11 11.17 -3.25
CA PRO A 58 14.39 10.57 -2.87
C PRO A 58 15.49 10.93 -3.87
N THR A 59 16.69 11.18 -3.37
CA THR A 59 17.90 11.51 -4.16
C THR A 59 18.91 10.36 -4.18
N VAL A 60 18.82 9.45 -3.23
CA VAL A 60 19.57 8.19 -3.20
C VAL A 60 18.61 7.01 -3.29
N SER A 61 19.13 5.85 -3.68
CA SER A 61 18.35 4.62 -3.70
C SER A 61 17.89 4.26 -2.29
N GLU A 62 16.59 3.96 -2.14
CA GLU A 62 16.00 3.64 -0.84
C GLU A 62 14.83 2.68 -1.01
N LYS A 63 14.65 1.81 -0.02
CA LYS A 63 13.47 0.96 0.11
C LYS A 63 12.62 1.47 1.27
N PHE A 64 11.35 1.74 0.99
CA PHE A 64 10.38 2.17 1.97
C PHE A 64 9.47 1.01 2.38
N ASP A 65 9.37 0.78 3.70
CA ASP A 65 8.31 -0.04 4.27
C ASP A 65 7.02 0.77 4.29
N ALA A 66 6.07 0.41 3.44
CA ALA A 66 4.82 1.14 3.32
C ALA A 66 3.74 0.59 4.26
N ALA A 67 2.91 1.48 4.78
CA ALA A 67 1.59 1.08 5.24
C ALA A 67 0.68 0.95 4.03
N SER A 68 0.01 -0.19 3.86
CA SER A 68 -0.70 -0.47 2.60
C SER A 68 -2.03 -1.19 2.75
N ALA A 69 -2.94 -0.87 1.84
CA ALA A 69 -4.25 -1.50 1.70
C ALA A 69 -4.49 -1.86 0.23
N LYS A 70 -5.44 -2.75 -0.04
CA LYS A 70 -5.87 -3.08 -1.40
C LYS A 70 -7.37 -3.18 -1.48
N ILE A 71 -7.89 -2.95 -2.69
CA ILE A 71 -9.28 -3.17 -3.07
C ILE A 71 -9.36 -3.88 -4.42
N ILE A 72 -10.31 -4.79 -4.56
CA ILE A 72 -10.64 -5.48 -5.80
C ILE A 72 -12.08 -5.13 -6.18
N LEU A 73 -12.26 -4.64 -7.41
CA LEU A 73 -13.55 -4.24 -7.97
C LEU A 73 -13.72 -4.77 -9.40
N ASP A 74 -14.94 -5.19 -9.70
CA ASP A 74 -15.38 -5.45 -11.06
C ASP A 74 -16.32 -4.33 -11.48
N VAL A 75 -15.86 -3.43 -12.35
CA VAL A 75 -16.61 -2.24 -12.74
C VAL A 75 -17.28 -2.46 -14.09
N THR A 76 -18.60 -2.47 -14.10
CA THR A 76 -19.41 -2.56 -15.31
C THR A 76 -19.51 -1.20 -15.99
N LYS A 77 -19.25 -1.18 -17.29
CA LYS A 77 -19.41 0.03 -18.10
C LYS A 77 -20.85 0.11 -18.58
N SER A 78 -21.58 1.14 -18.16
CA SER A 78 -22.86 1.52 -18.77
C SER A 78 -22.63 2.76 -19.63
N SER A 79 -22.64 2.58 -20.96
CA SER A 79 -22.66 3.66 -21.97
C SER A 79 -21.70 4.84 -21.71
N GLY A 80 -20.39 4.59 -21.72
CA GLY A 80 -19.36 5.64 -21.69
C GLY A 80 -18.94 6.14 -20.31
N ALA A 81 -19.60 5.71 -19.23
CA ALA A 81 -19.17 5.91 -17.86
C ALA A 81 -19.01 4.56 -17.13
N SER A 82 -17.87 4.36 -16.48
CA SER A 82 -17.65 3.26 -15.52
C SER A 82 -18.35 3.64 -14.23
N SER A 83 -19.41 2.94 -13.81
CA SER A 83 -20.17 3.37 -12.62
C SER A 83 -20.67 2.18 -11.78
N GLY A 84 -21.23 1.15 -12.42
CA GLY A 84 -21.75 0.00 -11.68
C GLY A 84 -20.65 -0.92 -11.16
N VAL A 85 -20.80 -1.43 -9.93
CA VAL A 85 -19.91 -2.45 -9.36
C VAL A 85 -20.62 -3.79 -9.33
N SER A 86 -19.97 -4.81 -9.89
CA SER A 86 -20.36 -6.22 -9.68
C SER A 86 -19.82 -6.70 -8.34
N LEU A 87 -20.70 -7.25 -7.50
CA LEU A 87 -20.37 -7.76 -6.17
C LEU A 87 -19.98 -9.25 -6.23
N PRO A 88 -19.13 -9.75 -5.30
CA PRO A 88 -18.61 -9.07 -4.12
C PRO A 88 -17.37 -8.20 -4.40
N SER A 89 -17.33 -7.03 -3.79
CA SER A 89 -16.10 -6.23 -3.70
C SER A 89 -15.27 -6.65 -2.47
N ARG A 90 -13.95 -6.48 -2.51
CA ARG A 90 -13.07 -6.92 -1.41
C ARG A 90 -12.04 -5.85 -1.09
N ALA A 91 -11.87 -5.54 0.20
CA ALA A 91 -10.79 -4.68 0.68
C ALA A 91 -10.06 -5.34 1.86
N SER A 92 -8.75 -5.14 1.95
CA SER A 92 -7.93 -5.64 3.06
C SER A 92 -6.63 -4.85 3.18
N TYR A 93 -5.91 -5.03 4.29
CA TYR A 93 -4.49 -4.70 4.31
C TYR A 93 -3.73 -5.49 3.24
N ALA A 94 -2.62 -4.91 2.82
CA ALA A 94 -1.65 -5.52 1.93
C ALA A 94 -0.25 -5.32 2.51
N THR A 95 0.68 -6.16 2.08
CA THR A 95 2.12 -5.88 2.21
C THR A 95 2.58 -5.28 0.90
N LEU A 96 2.93 -3.99 0.89
CA LEU A 96 3.53 -3.33 -0.28
C LEU A 96 4.88 -2.71 0.11
N THR A 97 5.87 -2.88 -0.75
CA THR A 97 7.13 -2.13 -0.67
C THR A 97 7.27 -1.24 -1.88
N ILE A 98 7.75 -0.01 -1.66
CA ILE A 98 8.14 0.92 -2.72
C ILE A 98 9.64 1.11 -2.61
N SER A 99 10.38 0.88 -3.68
CA SER A 99 11.82 1.11 -3.74
C SER A 99 12.13 2.10 -4.85
N TYR A 100 13.03 3.04 -4.59
CA TYR A 100 13.57 3.96 -5.59
C TYR A 100 15.01 3.57 -5.92
N ASP A 101 15.35 3.55 -7.20
CA ASP A 101 16.72 3.43 -7.70
C ASP A 101 17.17 4.78 -8.25
N ALA A 102 18.14 5.42 -7.61
CA ALA A 102 18.63 6.74 -8.01
C ALA A 102 19.45 6.72 -9.31
N THR A 103 20.06 5.59 -9.66
CA THR A 103 20.85 5.45 -10.90
C THR A 103 19.91 5.33 -12.10
N ALA A 104 18.90 4.45 -11.99
CA ALA A 104 17.90 4.24 -13.03
C ALA A 104 16.76 5.28 -13.02
N LYS A 105 16.63 6.04 -11.93
CA LYS A 105 15.51 6.97 -11.64
C LYS A 105 14.15 6.28 -11.74
N SER A 106 14.09 5.04 -11.26
CA SER A 106 12.91 4.18 -11.38
C SER A 106 12.33 3.83 -10.01
N TYR A 107 11.04 3.52 -10.00
CA TYR A 107 10.33 3.03 -8.83
C TYR A 107 9.95 1.56 -9.03
N THR A 108 10.33 0.70 -8.09
CA THR A 108 9.85 -0.67 -8.03
C THR A 108 8.80 -0.79 -6.92
N VAL A 109 7.59 -1.20 -7.30
CA VAL A 109 6.53 -1.57 -6.37
C VAL A 109 6.40 -3.09 -6.34
N LYS A 110 6.24 -3.63 -5.14
CA LYS A 110 6.14 -5.07 -4.94
C LYS A 110 5.15 -5.40 -3.85
N ASP A 111 4.23 -6.30 -4.14
CA ASP A 111 3.38 -6.95 -3.13
C ASP A 111 3.80 -8.42 -2.92
N GLU A 112 2.95 -9.20 -2.27
CA GLU A 112 3.21 -10.62 -1.99
C GLU A 112 3.27 -11.51 -3.25
N ALA A 113 2.65 -11.07 -4.35
CA ALA A 113 2.47 -11.88 -5.56
C ALA A 113 3.25 -11.36 -6.77
N THR A 114 3.33 -10.03 -6.92
CA THR A 114 3.81 -9.36 -8.13
C THR A 114 4.79 -8.24 -7.80
N SER A 115 5.69 -7.96 -8.74
CA SER A 115 6.65 -6.86 -8.67
C SER A 115 6.67 -6.16 -10.02
N ARG A 116 6.66 -4.82 -10.00
CA ARG A 116 6.73 -4.00 -11.22
C ARG A 116 7.69 -2.84 -11.02
N THR A 117 8.50 -2.58 -12.03
CA THR A 117 9.37 -1.39 -12.10
C THR A 117 8.80 -0.42 -13.11
N PHE A 118 8.70 0.84 -12.71
CA PHE A 118 8.30 1.98 -13.51
C PHE A 118 9.50 2.91 -13.68
N ALA A 119 9.96 3.07 -14.91
CA ALA A 119 11.08 3.93 -15.29
C ALA A 119 10.56 5.29 -15.81
N PRO A 120 11.45 6.30 -15.98
CA PRO A 120 11.03 7.59 -16.53
C PRO A 120 10.37 7.51 -17.91
N GLY A 121 10.71 6.50 -18.72
CA GLY A 121 10.08 6.26 -20.02
C GLY A 121 8.63 5.78 -19.94
N ASP A 122 8.17 5.32 -18.78
CA ASP A 122 6.80 4.82 -18.57
C ASP A 122 5.84 5.94 -18.13
N ILE A 123 6.30 7.19 -18.00
CA ILE A 123 5.44 8.32 -17.64
C ILE A 123 4.43 8.55 -18.77
N ALA A 124 3.15 8.28 -18.48
CA ALA A 124 2.03 8.50 -19.39
C ALA A 124 1.41 9.88 -19.21
N ALA A 125 1.39 10.38 -17.97
CA ALA A 125 0.88 11.71 -17.65
C ALA A 125 1.57 12.28 -16.40
N SER A 126 1.55 13.60 -16.27
CA SER A 126 2.06 14.30 -15.10
C SER A 126 1.23 15.56 -14.88
N ASN A 127 0.78 15.80 -13.65
CA ASN A 127 -0.01 16.97 -13.28
C ASN A 127 0.54 17.61 -11.99
N SER A 128 -0.19 18.57 -11.41
CA SER A 128 0.26 19.27 -10.19
C SER A 128 0.18 18.42 -8.91
N ARG A 129 -0.33 17.18 -8.97
CA ARG A 129 -0.46 16.28 -7.81
C ARG A 129 0.29 14.96 -7.97
N PHE A 130 0.33 14.43 -9.19
CA PHE A 130 0.85 13.09 -9.47
C PHE A 130 1.79 13.07 -10.67
N ASP A 131 2.74 12.15 -10.61
CA ASP A 131 3.30 11.51 -11.79
C ASP A 131 2.60 10.16 -12.00
N ILE A 132 2.16 9.91 -13.23
CA ILE A 132 1.37 8.72 -13.61
C ILE A 132 2.20 7.91 -14.59
N TYR A 133 2.64 6.75 -14.13
CA TYR A 133 3.36 5.78 -14.93
C TYR A 133 2.41 4.70 -15.41
N GLN A 134 2.56 4.25 -16.65
CA GLN A 134 1.73 3.21 -17.23
C GLN A 134 2.57 2.23 -18.05
N VAL A 135 2.36 0.94 -17.80
CA VAL A 135 2.93 -0.16 -18.58
C VAL A 135 1.80 -1.03 -19.08
N ASN A 136 1.79 -1.31 -20.39
CA ASN A 136 0.82 -2.23 -21.00
C ASN A 136 1.47 -3.61 -21.13
N ASP A 137 0.90 -4.60 -20.46
CA ASP A 137 1.37 -5.99 -20.45
C ASP A 137 0.33 -6.90 -21.13
N GLY A 138 0.27 -6.78 -22.46
CA GLY A 138 -0.70 -7.49 -23.31
C GLY A 138 -2.14 -7.13 -22.99
N ASN A 139 -2.82 -7.98 -22.21
CA ASN A 139 -4.24 -7.84 -21.85
C ASN A 139 -4.48 -7.08 -20.53
N SER A 140 -3.42 -6.69 -19.83
CA SER A 140 -3.50 -5.93 -18.58
C SER A 140 -2.73 -4.63 -18.68
N VAL A 141 -3.22 -3.61 -17.99
CA VAL A 141 -2.52 -2.35 -17.81
C VAL A 141 -2.14 -2.24 -16.34
N GLU A 142 -0.88 -1.89 -16.10
CA GLU A 142 -0.40 -1.52 -14.78
C GLU A 142 -0.12 -0.02 -14.74
N GLU A 143 -0.68 0.64 -13.74
CA GLU A 143 -0.57 2.08 -13.54
C GLU A 143 -0.06 2.36 -12.13
N LEU A 144 0.95 3.21 -12.01
CA LEU A 144 1.40 3.77 -10.74
C LEU A 144 1.14 5.27 -10.74
N ARG A 145 0.25 5.74 -9.87
CA ARG A 145 0.15 7.17 -9.51
C ARG A 145 1.03 7.40 -8.30
N LEU A 146 2.07 8.21 -8.46
CA LEU A 146 2.95 8.60 -7.37
C LEU A 146 2.67 10.05 -6.99
N PHE A 147 2.31 10.27 -5.73
CA PHE A 147 2.03 11.62 -5.24
C PHE A 147 3.32 12.46 -5.20
N LYS A 148 3.25 13.67 -5.76
CA LYS A 148 4.38 14.61 -5.79
C LYS A 148 4.58 15.22 -4.41
N SER A 149 5.76 15.07 -3.83
CA SER A 149 6.14 15.81 -2.63
C SER A 149 6.57 17.25 -2.97
N GLY A 150 6.65 18.09 -1.95
CA GLY A 150 7.11 19.47 -2.00
C GLY A 150 5.99 20.50 -2.14
N SER A 151 6.37 21.77 -2.05
CA SER A 151 5.45 22.92 -2.05
C SER A 151 4.71 23.15 -3.37
N GLN A 152 5.09 22.43 -4.44
CA GLN A 152 4.46 22.52 -5.76
C GLN A 152 3.22 21.63 -5.87
N ASN A 153 2.96 20.76 -4.89
CA ASN A 153 1.76 19.95 -4.90
C ASN A 153 0.53 20.80 -4.57
N SER A 154 -0.43 20.84 -5.48
CA SER A 154 -1.63 21.67 -5.35
C SER A 154 -2.65 21.18 -4.32
N GLN A 155 -2.52 19.94 -3.83
CA GLN A 155 -3.43 19.33 -2.87
C GLN A 155 -2.93 19.49 -1.44
N ILE A 156 -1.67 19.11 -1.18
CA ILE A 156 -1.03 19.26 0.13
C ILE A 156 0.49 19.21 -0.06
N ALA A 157 1.20 20.17 0.53
CA ALA A 157 2.65 20.22 0.52
C ALA A 157 3.21 19.27 1.59
N LEU A 158 3.89 18.21 1.16
CA LEU A 158 4.49 17.20 2.04
C LEU A 158 5.96 17.01 1.70
N THR A 159 6.81 16.85 2.70
CA THR A 159 8.26 16.82 2.59
C THR A 159 8.83 15.45 2.93
N TYR A 160 8.18 14.72 3.84
CA TYR A 160 8.70 13.49 4.42
C TYR A 160 7.81 12.27 4.11
N VAL A 161 6.54 12.48 3.80
CA VAL A 161 5.59 11.42 3.41
C VAL A 161 5.08 11.63 1.98
N THR A 162 4.90 10.51 1.27
CA THR A 162 4.21 10.42 -0.01
C THR A 162 3.31 9.18 -0.01
N TYR A 163 2.54 9.01 -1.07
CA TYR A 163 1.81 7.78 -1.31
C TYR A 163 1.84 7.37 -2.78
N GLY A 164 1.68 6.07 -2.99
CA GLY A 164 1.54 5.44 -4.30
C GLY A 164 0.20 4.73 -4.42
N ILE A 165 -0.41 4.82 -5.59
CA ILE A 165 -1.57 4.03 -6.00
C ILE A 165 -1.13 3.16 -7.17
N TRP A 166 -0.98 1.86 -6.93
CA TRP A 166 -0.64 0.89 -7.96
C TRP A 166 -1.88 0.08 -8.35
N SER A 167 -2.37 0.33 -9.55
CA SER A 167 -3.54 -0.34 -10.11
C SER A 167 -3.13 -1.31 -11.21
N THR A 168 -3.63 -2.53 -11.14
CA THR A 168 -3.66 -3.45 -12.28
C THR A 168 -5.10 -3.51 -12.76
N TYR A 169 -5.35 -3.26 -14.03
CA TYR A 169 -6.68 -3.43 -14.60
C TYR A 169 -6.66 -4.21 -15.91
N GLN A 170 -7.69 -5.05 -16.08
CA GLN A 170 -7.88 -5.90 -17.25
C GLN A 170 -9.17 -5.48 -17.93
N PRO A 171 -9.10 -4.73 -19.04
CA PRO A 171 -10.28 -4.33 -19.80
C PRO A 171 -10.99 -5.56 -20.39
N GLY A 172 -12.20 -5.84 -19.93
CA GLY A 172 -13.12 -6.76 -20.59
C GLY A 172 -14.12 -6.02 -21.48
N GLN A 173 -14.92 -6.79 -22.23
CA GLN A 173 -15.93 -6.24 -23.15
C GLN A 173 -17.04 -5.45 -22.42
N SER A 174 -17.49 -5.93 -21.25
CA SER A 174 -18.59 -5.30 -20.49
C SER A 174 -18.18 -4.90 -19.06
N THR A 175 -17.15 -5.54 -18.53
CA THR A 175 -16.65 -5.34 -17.17
C THR A 175 -15.15 -5.14 -17.23
N THR A 176 -14.62 -4.21 -16.42
CA THR A 176 -13.19 -4.05 -16.21
C THR A 176 -12.85 -4.50 -14.80
N HIS A 177 -11.93 -5.45 -14.68
CA HIS A 177 -11.44 -5.94 -13.40
C HIS A 177 -10.33 -5.00 -12.91
N TYR A 178 -10.47 -4.49 -11.68
CA TYR A 178 -9.49 -3.62 -11.02
C TYR A 178 -8.95 -4.29 -9.77
N LEU A 179 -7.63 -4.29 -9.63
CA LEU A 179 -6.92 -4.52 -8.38
C LEU A 179 -6.09 -3.28 -8.09
N THR A 180 -6.50 -2.51 -7.10
CA THR A 180 -5.82 -1.28 -6.70
C THR A 180 -5.18 -1.46 -5.33
N ARG A 181 -3.90 -1.08 -5.25
CA ARG A 181 -3.09 -1.12 -4.04
C ARG A 181 -2.69 0.29 -3.69
N PHE A 182 -2.82 0.59 -2.42
CA PHE A 182 -2.55 1.87 -1.81
C PHE A 182 -1.38 1.71 -0.87
N ALA A 183 -0.43 2.64 -0.90
CA ALA A 183 0.72 2.60 -0.02
C ALA A 183 1.14 4.01 0.40
N VAL A 184 1.33 4.19 1.71
CA VAL A 184 1.96 5.38 2.29
C VAL A 184 3.41 5.05 2.62
N ALA A 185 4.34 5.85 2.12
CA ALA A 185 5.77 5.64 2.26
C ALA A 185 6.49 6.98 2.51
N GLY A 186 7.67 6.91 3.12
CA GLY A 186 8.44 8.11 3.40
C GLY A 186 9.51 7.90 4.45
N ILE A 187 10.08 9.01 4.90
CA ILE A 187 11.17 9.05 5.87
C ILE A 187 10.57 9.03 7.27
N GLN A 188 10.52 7.85 7.88
CA GLN A 188 9.86 7.67 9.19
C GLN A 188 10.57 8.46 10.29
N THR A 189 9.78 9.03 11.20
CA THR A 189 10.30 9.66 12.41
C THR A 189 11.05 8.59 13.22
N GLY A 190 12.31 8.85 13.57
CA GLY A 190 13.08 7.96 14.46
C GLY A 190 12.49 7.94 15.87
N ALA A 191 12.64 6.84 16.61
CA ALA A 191 12.06 6.68 17.95
C ALA A 191 12.45 7.80 18.95
N ALA A 192 13.66 8.34 18.82
CA ALA A 192 14.15 9.47 19.63
C ALA A 192 13.54 10.82 19.21
N GLY A 193 13.08 10.94 17.97
CA GLY A 193 12.41 12.14 17.46
C GLY A 193 10.90 12.09 17.60
N LEU A 194 10.32 11.00 18.11
CA LEU A 194 8.87 10.91 18.33
C LEU A 194 8.50 11.65 19.63
N PRO A 195 7.56 12.61 19.59
CA PRO A 195 7.08 13.27 20.80
C PRO A 195 6.55 12.24 21.82
N LYS A 196 6.80 12.50 23.11
CA LYS A 196 6.39 11.61 24.22
C LYS A 196 5.28 12.22 25.09
N THR A 197 4.95 13.49 24.86
CA THR A 197 3.93 14.24 25.60
C THR A 197 3.19 15.18 24.65
N GLY A 198 2.03 15.67 25.09
CA GLY A 198 1.22 16.59 24.33
C GLY A 198 0.41 15.95 23.20
N GLN A 199 -0.22 16.80 22.41
CA GLN A 199 -1.12 16.42 21.32
C GLN A 199 -0.81 17.22 20.06
N ALA A 200 -0.91 16.57 18.90
CA ALA A 200 -0.88 17.21 17.60
C ALA A 200 -2.13 16.84 16.80
N THR A 201 -2.60 17.75 15.95
CA THR A 201 -3.65 17.48 14.97
C THR A 201 -3.12 17.78 13.58
N TYR A 202 -3.14 16.76 12.73
CA TYR A 202 -2.72 16.80 11.34
C TYR A 202 -3.97 16.97 10.48
N SER A 203 -3.95 17.97 9.61
CA SER A 203 -5.00 18.13 8.59
C SER A 203 -4.45 17.62 7.27
N GLY A 204 -5.27 16.88 6.54
CA GLY A 204 -4.74 16.10 5.44
C GLY A 204 -5.72 15.81 4.32
N SER A 205 -5.16 15.19 3.29
CA SER A 205 -5.91 14.70 2.14
C SER A 205 -6.15 13.21 2.27
N VAL A 206 -7.29 12.77 1.74
CA VAL A 206 -7.65 11.38 1.61
C VAL A 206 -7.74 11.03 0.14
N ASP A 207 -7.22 9.85 -0.19
CA ASP A 207 -7.19 9.35 -1.54
C ASP A 207 -7.50 7.85 -1.49
N GLY A 208 -8.33 7.34 -2.40
CA GLY A 208 -8.75 5.95 -2.37
C GLY A 208 -9.79 5.62 -3.43
N VAL A 209 -10.38 4.44 -3.23
CA VAL A 209 -11.53 3.95 -3.99
C VAL A 209 -12.54 3.35 -3.02
N ALA A 210 -13.82 3.56 -3.28
CA ALA A 210 -14.93 2.92 -2.57
C ALA A 210 -15.90 2.27 -3.55
N ALA A 211 -16.52 1.17 -3.14
CA ALA A 211 -17.76 0.67 -3.70
C ALA A 211 -18.86 0.85 -2.64
N PHE A 212 -19.88 1.63 -2.95
CA PHE A 212 -20.96 1.97 -2.04
C PHE A 212 -22.27 2.09 -2.82
N ASP A 213 -23.35 1.50 -2.30
CA ASP A 213 -24.68 1.50 -2.94
C ASP A 213 -24.66 1.03 -4.41
N GLY A 214 -23.85 0.02 -4.70
CA GLY A 214 -23.70 -0.56 -6.05
C GLY A 214 -22.93 0.30 -7.06
N GLN A 215 -22.34 1.41 -6.61
CA GLN A 215 -21.53 2.31 -7.43
C GLN A 215 -20.08 2.30 -6.96
N SER A 216 -19.15 2.47 -7.89
CA SER A 216 -17.74 2.72 -7.57
C SER A 216 -17.46 4.21 -7.49
N TYR A 217 -16.54 4.61 -6.60
CA TYR A 217 -16.12 5.99 -6.43
C TYR A 217 -14.60 6.10 -6.32
N ARG A 218 -14.01 6.99 -7.11
CA ARG A 218 -12.67 7.54 -6.87
C ARG A 218 -12.76 8.60 -5.79
N LEU A 219 -11.98 8.47 -4.71
CA LEU A 219 -12.06 9.34 -3.53
C LEU A 219 -11.17 10.60 -3.60
N ALA A 220 -10.69 10.99 -4.78
CA ALA A 220 -9.82 12.15 -4.94
C ALA A 220 -10.52 13.45 -4.49
N GLY A 221 -9.86 14.24 -3.63
CA GLY A 221 -10.42 15.47 -3.06
C GLY A 221 -11.21 15.27 -1.76
N SER A 222 -11.19 14.05 -1.21
CA SER A 222 -11.54 13.80 0.18
C SER A 222 -10.51 14.43 1.12
N ASN A 223 -10.92 14.75 2.35
CA ASN A 223 -10.03 15.34 3.36
C ASN A 223 -10.24 14.69 4.72
N GLY A 224 -9.36 14.97 5.67
CA GLY A 224 -9.54 14.47 7.01
C GLY A 224 -8.61 15.09 8.04
N THR A 225 -8.76 14.61 9.26
CA THR A 225 -7.92 14.97 10.38
C THR A 225 -7.43 13.72 11.08
N LEU A 226 -6.20 13.76 11.60
CA LEU A 226 -5.69 12.80 12.55
C LEU A 226 -5.19 13.56 13.78
N THR A 227 -5.69 13.21 14.96
CA THR A 227 -5.19 13.72 16.23
C THR A 227 -4.37 12.63 16.93
N ALA A 228 -3.10 12.93 17.19
CA ALA A 228 -2.19 12.10 17.95
C ALA A 228 -2.03 12.69 19.36
N ASP A 229 -2.46 11.95 20.38
CA ASP A 229 -2.17 12.23 21.78
C ASP A 229 -0.96 11.39 22.18
N PHE A 230 0.23 11.99 22.14
CA PHE A 230 1.50 11.31 22.38
C PHE A 230 1.69 10.94 23.85
N GLU A 231 1.08 11.69 24.75
CA GLU A 231 1.10 11.38 26.18
C GLU A 231 0.27 10.12 26.48
N LYS A 232 -0.90 9.99 25.85
CA LYS A 232 -1.79 8.83 26.04
C LYS A 232 -1.49 7.68 25.08
N GLY A 233 -0.67 7.89 24.06
CA GLY A 233 -0.43 6.92 22.98
C GLY A 233 -1.68 6.63 22.15
N VAL A 234 -2.57 7.61 21.95
CA VAL A 234 -3.87 7.43 21.28
C VAL A 234 -3.94 8.20 19.97
N ILE A 235 -4.51 7.56 18.96
CA ILE A 235 -4.87 8.18 17.68
C ILE A 235 -6.39 8.31 17.58
N ARG A 236 -6.86 9.44 17.04
CA ARG A 236 -8.23 9.64 16.56
C ARG A 236 -8.18 10.17 15.14
N THR A 237 -9.04 9.67 14.26
CA THR A 237 -9.11 10.15 12.87
C THR A 237 -10.55 10.36 12.44
N SER A 238 -10.77 11.35 11.56
CA SER A 238 -12.04 11.63 10.91
C SER A 238 -11.78 11.97 9.45
N LEU A 239 -12.35 11.20 8.53
CA LEU A 239 -12.18 11.35 7.09
C LEU A 239 -13.52 11.72 6.46
N ASN A 240 -13.58 12.85 5.75
CA ASN A 240 -14.74 13.27 4.98
C ASN A 240 -14.54 12.85 3.53
N LEU A 241 -15.34 11.88 3.07
CA LEU A 241 -15.18 11.26 1.78
C LEU A 241 -16.00 11.97 0.70
N ARG A 242 -15.34 12.28 -0.40
CA ARG A 242 -15.95 12.79 -1.62
C ARG A 242 -15.55 11.94 -2.81
N GLY A 243 -16.50 11.67 -3.70
CA GLY A 243 -16.35 10.71 -4.79
C GLY A 243 -16.67 11.27 -6.18
N THR A 244 -16.01 10.72 -7.19
CA THR A 244 -16.45 10.71 -8.60
C THR A 244 -16.73 9.25 -8.99
N THR A 245 -17.75 8.98 -9.79
CA THR A 245 -18.11 7.59 -10.14
C THR A 245 -17.08 6.89 -11.04
N ASP A 246 -16.25 7.66 -11.74
CA ASP A 246 -15.18 7.11 -12.54
C ASP A 246 -13.93 6.84 -11.67
N VAL A 247 -13.67 5.55 -11.41
CA VAL A 247 -12.52 5.05 -10.65
C VAL A 247 -11.16 5.33 -11.29
N ALA A 248 -11.12 5.54 -12.62
CA ALA A 248 -9.90 5.85 -13.33
C ALA A 248 -9.65 7.38 -13.39
N SER A 249 -10.63 8.19 -13.03
CA SER A 249 -10.51 9.64 -13.09
C SER A 249 -9.49 10.19 -12.10
N ASP A 250 -8.93 11.36 -12.44
CA ASP A 250 -8.23 12.24 -11.51
C ASP A 250 -9.11 13.41 -11.06
N ALA A 251 -10.37 13.49 -11.51
CA ALA A 251 -11.25 14.57 -11.11
C ALA A 251 -11.47 14.60 -9.60
N ILE A 252 -11.64 15.81 -9.04
CA ILE A 252 -12.03 15.98 -7.65
C ILE A 252 -13.49 15.56 -7.50
N GLY A 253 -13.77 14.71 -6.52
CA GLY A 253 -15.10 14.22 -6.20
C GLY A 253 -16.06 15.33 -5.84
N ALA A 254 -17.21 15.36 -6.52
CA ALA A 254 -18.29 16.30 -6.21
C ALA A 254 -19.29 15.71 -5.21
N VAL A 255 -19.48 14.39 -5.24
CA VAL A 255 -20.46 13.66 -4.43
C VAL A 255 -19.94 13.50 -3.01
N ASP A 256 -20.70 13.96 -2.01
CA ASP A 256 -20.42 13.66 -0.61
C ASP A 256 -20.87 12.24 -0.30
N LEU A 257 -19.92 11.41 0.16
CA LEU A 257 -20.19 10.03 0.54
C LEU A 257 -20.39 9.89 2.06
N GLY A 258 -20.04 10.90 2.85
CA GLY A 258 -20.11 10.91 4.31
C GLY A 258 -18.76 10.76 5.00
N THR A 259 -18.80 10.42 6.29
CA THR A 259 -17.62 10.46 7.16
C THR A 259 -17.23 9.08 7.69
N LEU A 260 -15.94 8.77 7.66
CA LEU A 260 -15.34 7.67 8.41
C LEU A 260 -14.69 8.20 9.69
N LYS A 261 -14.79 7.45 10.79
CA LYS A 261 -14.17 7.80 12.07
C LYS A 261 -13.39 6.62 12.61
N GLY A 262 -12.22 6.90 13.17
CA GLY A 262 -11.35 5.86 13.69
C GLY A 262 -10.66 6.22 14.98
N THR A 263 -10.26 5.19 15.72
CA THR A 263 -9.45 5.30 16.93
C THR A 263 -8.36 4.24 16.91
N GLY A 264 -7.18 4.56 17.42
CA GLY A 264 -6.04 3.65 17.42
C GLY A 264 -5.05 3.93 18.52
N ALA A 265 -3.96 3.18 18.51
CA ALA A 265 -2.86 3.30 19.46
C ALA A 265 -1.54 3.54 18.73
N ILE A 266 -0.70 4.38 19.33
CA ILE A 266 0.70 4.56 18.93
C ILE A 266 1.50 3.39 19.51
N GLY A 267 2.29 2.73 18.67
CA GLY A 267 3.13 1.63 19.13
C GLY A 267 4.24 2.12 20.07
N VAL A 268 4.60 1.28 21.04
CA VAL A 268 5.71 1.57 21.96
C VAL A 268 7.03 1.57 21.18
N ASP A 269 7.84 2.60 21.40
CA ASP A 269 9.17 2.78 20.80
C ASP A 269 9.23 2.68 19.26
N THR A 270 8.11 2.95 18.60
CA THR A 270 8.01 3.01 17.13
C THR A 270 7.25 4.25 16.70
N SER A 271 7.50 4.72 15.48
CA SER A 271 6.69 5.77 14.84
C SER A 271 5.40 5.24 14.22
N ARG A 272 5.10 3.95 14.37
CA ARG A 272 3.92 3.30 13.79
C ARG A 272 2.72 3.34 14.71
N TYR A 273 1.54 3.34 14.11
CA TYR A 273 0.27 3.24 14.82
C TYR A 273 -0.72 2.39 14.02
N THR A 274 -1.68 1.80 14.73
CA THR A 274 -2.78 1.02 14.14
C THR A 274 -4.07 1.29 14.89
N GLY A 275 -5.20 1.07 14.23
CA GLY A 275 -6.51 1.26 14.83
C GLY A 275 -7.65 0.71 14.00
N THR A 276 -8.85 0.93 14.51
CA THR A 276 -10.11 0.61 13.82
C THR A 276 -10.71 1.88 13.23
N ILE A 277 -11.41 1.72 12.11
CA ILE A 277 -12.12 2.81 11.44
C ILE A 277 -13.48 2.29 10.98
N THR A 278 -14.52 3.09 11.15
CA THR A 278 -15.91 2.72 10.86
C THR A 278 -16.64 3.90 10.22
N GLY A 279 -17.72 3.59 9.51
CA GLY A 279 -18.57 4.58 8.84
C GLY A 279 -19.12 4.03 7.53
N LEU A 280 -20.18 4.66 7.01
CA LEU A 280 -20.84 4.23 5.78
C LEU A 280 -21.26 2.75 5.81
N GLN A 281 -21.77 2.31 6.97
CA GLN A 281 -22.14 0.91 7.24
C GLN A 281 -20.98 -0.09 7.14
N MET A 282 -19.74 0.36 6.97
CA MET A 282 -18.56 -0.49 6.91
C MET A 282 -17.74 -0.41 8.19
N ASP A 283 -17.10 -1.52 8.53
CA ASP A 283 -16.10 -1.62 9.57
C ASP A 283 -14.74 -2.01 8.97
N GLY A 284 -13.68 -1.58 9.63
CA GLY A 284 -12.34 -1.84 9.15
C GLY A 284 -11.25 -1.34 10.06
N SER A 285 -10.09 -1.13 9.47
CA SER A 285 -8.86 -0.83 10.17
C SER A 285 -7.98 0.10 9.38
N PHE A 286 -7.15 0.86 10.10
CA PHE A 286 -6.13 1.73 9.51
C PHE A 286 -4.78 1.54 10.21
N GLY A 287 -3.71 1.68 9.45
CA GLY A 287 -2.34 1.50 9.93
C GLY A 287 -1.42 2.46 9.22
N GLY A 288 -0.48 3.06 9.95
CA GLY A 288 0.34 4.14 9.43
C GLY A 288 1.56 4.43 10.28
N ALA A 289 2.20 5.56 9.98
CA ALA A 289 3.35 6.04 10.72
C ALA A 289 3.43 7.57 10.77
N PHE A 290 4.31 8.05 11.63
CA PHE A 290 4.80 9.43 11.63
C PHE A 290 6.08 9.55 10.81
N TYR A 291 6.23 10.69 10.13
CA TYR A 291 7.30 10.96 9.17
C TYR A 291 7.97 12.30 9.49
N GLY A 292 9.27 12.38 9.17
CA GLY A 292 10.09 13.55 9.37
C GLY A 292 10.50 13.82 10.82
N PRO A 293 11.26 14.89 11.07
CA PRO A 293 11.63 15.33 12.41
C PRO A 293 10.39 15.64 13.26
N ASN A 294 10.40 15.25 14.53
CA ASN A 294 9.34 15.58 15.50
C ASN A 294 7.93 15.15 15.09
N ALA A 295 7.80 14.10 14.27
CA ALA A 295 6.53 13.69 13.69
C ALA A 295 5.82 14.83 12.95
N ALA A 296 6.56 15.63 12.16
CA ALA A 296 6.01 16.75 11.41
C ALA A 296 4.91 16.34 10.42
N GLU A 297 4.95 15.11 9.91
CA GLU A 297 3.96 14.60 8.97
C GLU A 297 3.46 13.22 9.40
N THR A 298 2.29 12.83 8.88
CA THR A 298 1.74 11.50 9.12
C THR A 298 1.03 10.98 7.89
N GLY A 299 0.94 9.65 7.79
CA GLY A 299 0.02 9.03 6.86
C GLY A 299 -0.26 7.58 7.21
N PHE A 300 -1.41 7.11 6.75
CA PHE A 300 -1.88 5.75 6.98
C PHE A 300 -2.63 5.22 5.77
N ALA A 301 -2.65 3.89 5.62
CA ALA A 301 -3.58 3.20 4.73
C ALA A 301 -4.76 2.65 5.53
N PHE A 302 -5.93 2.58 4.90
CA PHE A 302 -7.14 2.03 5.50
C PHE A 302 -7.87 1.08 4.56
N SER A 303 -8.64 0.16 5.13
CA SER A 303 -9.57 -0.71 4.41
C SER A 303 -10.80 -0.99 5.26
N LEU A 304 -12.00 -0.91 4.68
CA LEU A 304 -13.28 -1.22 5.30
C LEU A 304 -14.15 -2.10 4.39
N THR A 305 -15.04 -2.89 4.99
CA THR A 305 -16.02 -3.72 4.28
C THR A 305 -17.30 -3.89 5.10
N ASP A 306 -18.43 -4.05 4.42
CA ASP A 306 -19.67 -4.63 4.97
C ASP A 306 -20.01 -5.90 4.20
N ASN A 307 -19.46 -7.03 4.65
CA ASN A 307 -19.72 -8.36 4.08
C ASN A 307 -19.58 -8.44 2.54
N GLY A 308 -18.78 -7.54 1.95
CA GLY A 308 -18.52 -7.45 0.50
C GLY A 308 -19.55 -6.66 -0.31
N ALA A 309 -20.62 -6.13 0.30
CA ALA A 309 -21.61 -5.28 -0.37
C ALA A 309 -21.10 -3.84 -0.55
N ASN A 310 -20.53 -3.28 0.52
CA ASN A 310 -19.82 -2.02 0.51
C ASN A 310 -18.35 -2.28 0.85
N THR A 311 -17.43 -1.62 0.16
CA THR A 311 -16.00 -1.66 0.51
C THR A 311 -15.32 -0.33 0.25
N ALA A 312 -14.26 -0.04 0.99
CA ALA A 312 -13.40 1.10 0.71
C ALA A 312 -11.97 0.76 1.06
N ALA A 313 -11.02 1.27 0.27
CA ALA A 313 -9.61 1.27 0.64
C ALA A 313 -8.95 2.54 0.14
N GLY A 314 -7.91 2.98 0.86
CA GLY A 314 -7.23 4.21 0.50
C GLY A 314 -6.11 4.56 1.46
N VAL A 315 -5.69 5.81 1.36
CA VAL A 315 -4.68 6.45 2.18
C VAL A 315 -5.17 7.78 2.72
N PHE A 316 -4.55 8.19 3.82
CA PHE A 316 -4.54 9.54 4.34
C PHE A 316 -3.09 10.00 4.47
N VAL A 317 -2.82 11.26 4.12
CA VAL A 317 -1.55 11.96 4.41
C VAL A 317 -1.84 13.37 4.91
N GLY A 318 -1.08 13.84 5.91
CA GLY A 318 -1.29 15.14 6.54
C GLY A 318 -0.05 15.68 7.25
N HIS A 319 -0.10 16.98 7.56
CA HIS A 319 0.88 17.72 8.34
C HIS A 319 0.18 18.64 9.36
#